data_AF-A0A6N9BYC5-F1
#
_entry.id   AF-A0A6N9BYC5-F1
#
_cell.length_a   1.000
_cell.length_b   1.000
_cell.length_c   1.000
_cell.angle_alpha   90.00
_cell.angle_beta   90.00
_cell.angle_gamma   90.00
#
_symmetry.space_group_name_H-M   'P 1'
#
loop_
_entity.id
_entity.type
_entity.pdbx_description
1 polymer ?
#
loop_
_entity_poly.entity_id
_entity_poly.type
_entity_poly.pdbx_seq_one_letter_code
_entity_poly.pdbx_strand_id
1 'polypeptide(L)'
;MRPPRPRARGFPARTVTGLAYDPETAAFALHSWNEVAVEGRWRGVDPTWAQTRIDATHIPIPEERSLAVMGLLPKLAFEVVAAEY
;
A
#
# COMPACT_ATOMS: atom_id res chain seq x y z
N MET A 1 -3.55 16.56 13.74
CA MET A 1 -3.92 15.13 13.74
C MET A 1 -5.35 15.01 13.22
N ARG A 2 -5.55 14.45 12.02
CA ARG A 2 -6.89 14.36 11.39
C ARG A 2 -7.53 13.01 11.79
N PRO A 3 -8.79 12.97 12.26
CA PRO A 3 -9.38 11.74 12.78
C PRO A 3 -9.66 10.71 11.68
N PRO A 4 -9.57 9.39 11.95
CA PRO A 4 -9.88 8.34 10.99
C PRO A 4 -11.38 8.34 10.65
N ARG A 5 -11.72 8.15 9.37
CA ARG A 5 -13.14 8.03 8.96
C ARG A 5 -13.63 6.61 9.27
N PRO A 6 -14.77 6.45 9.96
CA PRO A 6 -15.28 5.13 10.31
C PRO A 6 -15.80 4.43 9.04
N ARG A 7 -15.30 3.24 8.75
CA ARG A 7 -15.82 2.39 7.67
C ARG A 7 -16.25 1.07 8.30
N ALA A 8 -17.57 0.84 8.29
CA ALA A 8 -18.31 -0.34 8.71
C ALA A 8 -17.84 -1.07 9.98
N ARG A 9 -18.67 -1.01 11.03
CA ARG A 9 -18.69 -1.92 12.20
C ARG A 9 -17.51 -1.81 13.18
N GLY A 10 -17.23 -0.59 13.66
CA GLY A 10 -16.48 -0.38 14.91
C GLY A 10 -14.96 -0.54 14.85
N PHE A 11 -14.42 -1.01 13.73
CA PHE A 11 -12.97 -1.07 13.52
C PHE A 11 -12.49 0.18 12.78
N PRO A 12 -11.55 0.96 13.34
CA PRO A 12 -10.90 2.04 12.61
C PRO A 12 -10.24 1.49 11.34
N ALA A 13 -10.54 2.10 10.19
CA ALA A 13 -9.97 1.73 8.91
C ALA A 13 -9.47 2.98 8.18
N ARG A 14 -8.36 2.87 7.44
CA ARG A 14 -7.84 3.93 6.58
C ARG A 14 -7.43 3.38 5.22
N THR A 15 -7.50 4.22 4.20
CA THR A 15 -6.90 3.93 2.89
C THR A 15 -5.45 4.36 2.92
N VAL A 16 -4.57 3.53 2.39
CA VAL A 16 -3.15 3.85 2.17
C VAL A 16 -2.90 3.80 0.67
N THR A 17 -2.17 4.78 0.16
CA THR A 17 -1.77 4.86 -1.24
C THR A 17 -0.25 4.78 -1.31
N GLY A 18 0.26 4.03 -2.28
CA GLY A 18 1.67 3.73 -2.37
C GLY A 18 2.05 3.11 -3.71
N LEU A 19 3.21 2.45 -3.72
CA LEU A 19 3.58 1.53 -4.80
C LEU A 19 3.29 0.10 -4.35
N ALA A 20 2.83 -0.73 -5.26
CA ALA A 20 2.77 -2.16 -5.06
C ALA A 20 3.32 -2.88 -6.29
N TYR A 21 4.00 -4.00 -6.06
CA TYR A 21 4.53 -4.80 -7.15
C TYR A 21 3.40 -5.63 -7.76
N ASP A 22 3.16 -5.43 -9.06
CA ASP A 22 2.24 -6.25 -9.82
C ASP A 22 3.02 -7.40 -10.48
N PRO A 23 2.78 -8.66 -10.08
CA PRO A 23 3.47 -9.80 -10.66
C PRO A 23 3.10 -10.07 -12.12
N GLU A 24 1.95 -9.59 -12.61
CA GLU A 24 1.54 -9.77 -14.01
C GLU A 24 2.33 -8.86 -14.95
N THR A 25 2.55 -7.61 -14.53
CA THR A 25 3.35 -6.63 -15.30
C THR A 25 4.82 -6.58 -14.91
N ALA A 26 5.21 -7.35 -13.87
CA ALA A 26 6.55 -7.37 -13.29
C ALA A 26 7.11 -5.98 -12.94
N ALA A 27 6.22 -5.08 -12.50
CA ALA A 27 6.54 -3.68 -12.27
C ALA A 27 5.85 -3.15 -11.00
N PHE A 28 6.44 -2.12 -10.39
CA PHE A 28 5.76 -1.36 -9.36
C PHE A 28 4.81 -0.35 -9.98
N ALA A 29 3.54 -0.40 -9.57
CA ALA A 29 2.51 0.53 -9.99
C ALA A 29 1.96 1.30 -8.80
N LEU A 30 1.34 2.46 -9.06
CA LEU A 30 0.54 3.13 -8.04
C LEU A 30 -0.61 2.21 -7.64
N HIS A 31 -0.70 1.95 -6.34
CA HIS A 31 -1.73 1.10 -5.78
C HIS A 31 -2.31 1.72 -4.52
N SER A 32 -3.52 1.31 -4.16
CA SER A 32 -4.16 1.70 -2.91
C SER A 32 -4.77 0.50 -2.23
N TRP A 33 -4.48 0.36 -0.94
CA TRP A 33 -4.97 -0.72 -0.08
C TRP A 33 -5.58 -0.14 1.19
N ASN A 34 -5.98 -1.02 2.10
CA ASN A 34 -6.59 -0.63 3.37
C ASN A 34 -5.73 -1.05 4.55
N GLU A 35 -5.73 -0.25 5.60
CA GLU A 35 -5.28 -0.67 6.91
C GLU A 35 -6.44 -0.64 7.88
N VAL A 36 -6.60 -1.71 8.63
CA VAL A 36 -7.63 -1.88 9.66
C VAL A 36 -6.97 -2.07 11.02
N ALA A 37 -7.48 -1.36 12.03
CA ALA A 37 -7.01 -1.49 13.40
C ALA A 37 -7.68 -2.70 14.06
N VAL A 38 -6.90 -3.75 14.31
CA VAL A 38 -7.31 -4.98 15.00
C VAL A 38 -6.47 -5.10 16.27
N GLU A 39 -7.12 -5.22 17.44
CA GLU A 39 -6.44 -5.33 18.75
C GLU A 39 -5.46 -4.16 19.02
N GLY A 40 -5.81 -2.95 18.60
CA GLY A 40 -4.97 -1.75 18.77
C GLY A 40 -3.78 -1.66 17.82
N ARG A 41 -3.66 -2.57 16.84
CA ARG A 41 -2.59 -2.57 15.83
C ARG A 41 -3.16 -2.40 14.43
N TRP A 42 -2.51 -1.59 13.60
CA TRP A 42 -2.84 -1.48 12.19
C TRP A 42 -2.37 -2.73 11.44
N ARG A 43 -3.28 -3.35 10.69
CA ARG A 43 -3.02 -4.48 9.81
C ARG A 43 -3.40 -4.08 8.39
N GLY A 44 -2.46 -4.19 7.45
CA GLY A 44 -2.71 -3.96 6.04
C GLY A 44 -3.47 -5.12 5.42
N VAL A 45 -4.51 -4.81 4.65
CA VAL A 45 -5.30 -5.72 3.83
C VAL A 45 -5.46 -5.11 2.44
N ASP A 46 -5.37 -5.94 1.41
CA ASP A 46 -5.62 -5.53 0.04
C ASP A 46 -6.75 -6.37 -0.58
N PRO A 47 -7.97 -5.82 -0.65
CA PRO A 47 -9.11 -6.48 -1.29
C PRO A 47 -8.92 -6.71 -2.79
N THR A 48 -8.06 -5.92 -3.46
CA THR A 48 -7.81 -6.00 -4.90
C THR A 48 -7.16 -7.33 -5.26
N TRP A 49 -6.20 -7.76 -4.43
CA TRP A 49 -5.46 -9.00 -4.60
C TRP A 49 -5.87 -10.10 -3.61
N ALA A 50 -7.03 -9.93 -2.95
CA ALA A 50 -7.54 -10.83 -1.92
C ALA A 50 -6.52 -11.13 -0.79
N GLN A 51 -5.63 -10.18 -0.50
CA GLN A 51 -4.61 -10.31 0.54
C GLN A 51 -5.16 -9.87 1.90
N THR A 52 -5.19 -10.79 2.86
CA THR A 52 -5.53 -10.48 4.26
C THR A 52 -4.32 -9.96 5.06
N ARG A 53 -3.15 -9.94 4.43
CA ARG A 53 -1.91 -9.36 4.93
C ARG A 53 -1.12 -8.79 3.75
N ILE A 54 -0.72 -7.52 3.84
CA ILE A 54 0.21 -6.92 2.87
C ILE A 54 1.60 -7.54 3.00
N ASP A 55 2.24 -7.77 1.86
CA ASP A 55 3.63 -8.19 1.77
C ASP A 55 4.59 -6.98 1.76
N ALA A 56 5.89 -7.25 1.68
CA ALA A 56 6.93 -6.22 1.63
C ALA A 56 6.91 -5.39 0.33
N THR A 57 6.11 -5.79 -0.68
CA THR A 57 6.03 -5.06 -1.96
C THR A 57 5.08 -3.87 -1.89
N HIS A 58 4.27 -3.76 -0.83
CA HIS A 58 3.41 -2.60 -0.58
C HIS A 58 4.20 -1.48 0.11
N ILE A 59 4.69 -0.52 -0.69
CA ILE A 59 5.51 0.60 -0.23
C ILE A 59 4.60 1.83 -0.04
N PRO A 60 4.25 2.23 1.19
CA PRO A 60 3.39 3.38 1.43
C PRO A 60 4.09 4.68 1.05
N ILE A 61 3.37 5.56 0.36
CA ILE A 61 3.85 6.91 0.06
C ILE A 61 3.11 7.90 0.98
N PRO A 62 3.83 8.76 1.72
CA PRO A 62 3.20 9.85 2.46
C PRO A 62 2.36 10.72 1.54
N GLU A 63 1.17 11.13 1.98
CA GLU A 63 0.21 11.88 1.17
C GLU A 63 0.85 13.15 0.57
N GLU A 64 1.69 13.84 1.36
CA GLU A 64 2.44 15.03 0.96
C GLU A 64 3.49 14.78 -0.13
N ARG A 65 3.89 13.53 -0.37
CA ARG A 65 4.85 13.12 -1.40
C ARG A 65 4.21 12.41 -2.59
N SER A 66 2.91 12.12 -2.54
CA SER A 66 2.18 11.41 -3.59
C SER A 66 2.40 12.01 -4.98
N LEU A 67 2.26 13.32 -5.12
CA LEU A 67 2.40 14.03 -6.39
C LEU A 67 3.85 13.99 -6.93
N ALA A 68 4.83 14.11 -6.02
CA ALA A 68 6.25 14.03 -6.39
C ALA A 68 6.62 12.63 -6.89
N VAL A 69 6.17 11.58 -6.19
CA VAL A 69 6.40 10.19 -6.61
C VAL A 69 5.69 9.90 -7.92
N MET A 70 4.47 10.40 -8.11
CA MET A 70 3.72 10.24 -9.36
C MET A 70 4.46 10.83 -10.57
N GLY A 71 5.17 11.95 -10.40
CA GLY A 71 6.05 12.51 -11.44
C GLY A 71 7.35 11.72 -11.68
N LEU A 72 7.78 10.91 -10.71
CA LEU A 72 8.97 10.06 -10.82
C LEU A 72 8.68 8.69 -11.42
N LEU A 73 7.45 8.19 -11.35
CA LEU A 73 7.06 6.86 -11.85
C LEU A 73 7.59 6.52 -13.24
N PRO A 74 7.50 7.38 -14.27
CA PRO A 74 8.01 7.04 -15.60
C PRO A 74 9.54 6.86 -15.64
N LYS A 75 10.25 7.32 -14.61
CA LYS A 75 11.71 7.29 -14.48
C LYS A 75 12.19 6.27 -13.44
N LEU A 76 11.27 5.65 -12.68
CA LEU A 76 11.61 4.66 -11.67
C LEU A 76 11.77 3.31 -12.35
N ALA A 77 12.96 2.73 -12.21
CA ALA A 77 13.24 1.35 -12.57
C ALA A 77 13.55 0.57 -11.29
N PHE A 78 13.04 -0.65 -11.21
CA PHE A 78 13.28 -1.56 -10.10
C PHE A 78 14.03 -2.77 -10.61
N GLU A 79 15.07 -3.18 -9.90
CA GLU A 79 15.82 -4.39 -10.15
C GLU A 79 15.76 -5.26 -8.90
N VAL A 80 15.46 -6.55 -9.10
CA VAL A 80 15.53 -7.53 -8.01
C VAL A 80 17.00 -7.91 -7.82
N VAL A 81 17.61 -7.39 -6.75
CA VAL A 81 19.03 -7.64 -6.45
C VAL A 81 19.24 -9.04 -5.86
N ALA A 82 18.28 -9.53 -5.06
CA ALA A 82 18.28 -10.86 -4.49
C ALA A 82 16.86 -11.25 -4.03
N ALA A 83 16.53 -12.54 -4.09
CA ALA A 83 15.33 -13.12 -3.50
C ALA A 83 15.67 -14.51 -2.93
N GLU A 84 15.35 -14.72 -1.65
CA GLU A 84 15.44 -16.01 -0.98
C GLU A 84 14.02 -16.44 -0.60
N TYR A 85 13.71 -17.72 -0.80
CA TYR A 85 12.38 -18.31 -0.56
C TYR A 85 12.46 -19.36 0.54
#